data_AF-A0AAU9D670-F1
#
_entry.id   AF-A0AAU9D670-F1
#
_cell.length_a   1.000
_cell.length_b   1.000
_cell.length_c   1.000
_cell.angle_alpha   90.00
_cell.angle_beta   90.00
_cell.angle_gamma   90.00
#
_symmetry.space_group_name_H-M   'P 1'
#
loop_
_entity.id
_entity.type
_entity.pdbx_description
1 polymer ?
#
loop_
_entity_poly.entity_id
_entity_poly.type
_entity_poly.pdbx_seq_one_letter_code
_entity_poly.pdbx_strand_id
1 'polypeptide(L)'
;MNFLPKIAACLLLCLMAKPATAQDNRYLPKSTTGQIVKHANYILSYSEKHEQPEWVAYELTSTELTKRVSRTDDFRPDPAVKTGSASLADYKGKGYDRGHLFPAADGCFSKQAMTESFYMSNMSPQAPELNRGAWKNLEEQVRKWAKKEGKIYVVTGPILSGQNKKIGKNGVTVPSKYYKIVYDLTNTPKCVAFLMPNGKCAKPRSSYVVSIDKLEALTGIDFFPALPDAVENRMEAQSTMSGWTTSTTFSSSKKTTPAKRAGSVRCKAKTKKTGNRCKNMTKNPKGLCHVHD
;
A
#
# COMPACT_ATOMS: atom_id res chain seq x y z
N MET A 1 45.81 -3.60 -60.03
CA MET A 1 46.02 -4.01 -58.63
C MET A 1 44.99 -3.32 -57.76
N ASN A 2 44.16 -4.15 -57.12
CA ASN A 2 43.41 -3.95 -55.88
C ASN A 2 42.34 -2.85 -55.77
N PHE A 3 41.11 -3.34 -55.94
CA PHE A 3 39.88 -2.95 -55.27
C PHE A 3 40.05 -2.55 -53.80
N LEU A 4 39.22 -1.61 -53.32
CA LEU A 4 38.57 -1.65 -52.00
C LEU A 4 37.43 -0.61 -51.94
N PRO A 5 36.16 -1.01 -51.67
CA PRO A 5 35.08 -0.08 -51.43
C PRO A 5 35.05 0.35 -49.96
N LYS A 6 34.65 1.61 -49.71
CA LYS A 6 34.38 2.14 -48.36
C LYS A 6 33.14 1.44 -47.79
N ILE A 7 33.33 0.48 -46.89
CA ILE A 7 32.26 -0.09 -46.08
C ILE A 7 31.98 0.87 -44.93
N ALA A 8 30.82 1.51 -44.96
CA ALA A 8 30.27 2.20 -43.80
C ALA A 8 29.86 1.15 -42.77
N ALA A 9 30.65 0.99 -41.71
CA ALA A 9 30.27 0.21 -40.54
C ALA A 9 29.16 0.95 -39.80
N CYS A 10 27.91 0.63 -40.15
CA CYS A 10 26.76 0.99 -39.32
C CYS A 10 26.84 0.13 -38.05
N LEU A 11 27.48 0.67 -37.00
CA LEU A 11 27.37 0.11 -35.66
C LEU A 11 25.91 0.28 -35.23
N LEU A 12 25.09 -0.73 -35.53
CA LEU A 12 23.86 -0.96 -34.78
C LEU A 12 24.31 -1.23 -33.34
N LEU A 13 24.30 -0.19 -32.52
CA LEU A 13 24.30 -0.33 -31.08
C LEU A 13 22.95 -0.95 -30.75
N CYS A 14 22.87 -2.29 -30.82
CA CYS A 14 21.81 -3.04 -30.18
C CYS A 14 21.91 -2.69 -28.69
N LEU A 15 21.11 -1.70 -28.28
CA LEU A 15 20.71 -1.51 -26.90
C LEU A 15 20.06 -2.82 -26.48
N MET A 16 20.87 -3.75 -25.98
CA MET A 16 20.40 -4.90 -25.22
C MET A 16 19.54 -4.30 -24.12
N ALA A 17 18.22 -4.44 -24.27
CA ALA A 17 17.30 -4.10 -23.21
C ALA A 17 17.81 -4.80 -21.96
N LYS A 18 18.18 -4.03 -20.93
CA LYS A 18 18.50 -4.62 -19.63
C LYS A 18 17.34 -5.57 -19.30
N PRO A 19 17.60 -6.83 -18.97
CA PRO A 19 16.53 -7.74 -18.57
C PRO A 19 15.73 -7.05 -17.48
N ALA A 20 14.40 -7.18 -17.54
CA ALA A 20 13.53 -6.78 -16.45
C ALA A 20 14.18 -7.26 -15.14
N THR A 21 14.43 -6.33 -14.23
CA THR A 21 15.17 -6.60 -13.00
C THR A 21 14.60 -7.85 -12.35
N ALA A 22 15.43 -8.89 -12.20
CA ALA A 22 15.02 -10.13 -11.57
C ALA A 22 14.45 -9.79 -10.18
N GLN A 23 13.25 -10.30 -9.90
CA GLN A 23 12.57 -10.10 -8.62
C GLN A 23 13.48 -10.51 -7.46
N ASP A 24 13.57 -9.67 -6.43
CA ASP A 24 14.33 -10.00 -5.22
C ASP A 24 13.57 -11.04 -4.39
N ASN A 25 13.99 -12.29 -4.50
CA ASN A 25 13.33 -13.43 -3.85
C ASN A 25 13.80 -13.64 -2.41
N ARG A 26 14.67 -12.77 -1.87
CA ARG A 26 15.23 -12.95 -0.53
C ARG A 26 14.20 -12.79 0.58
N TYR A 27 13.14 -12.02 0.34
CA TYR A 27 12.16 -11.63 1.35
C TYR A 27 10.79 -12.28 1.11
N LEU A 28 10.78 -13.48 0.54
CA LEU A 28 9.55 -14.22 0.34
C LEU A 28 8.99 -14.71 1.68
N PRO A 29 7.66 -14.64 1.90
CA PRO A 29 7.02 -15.31 3.01
C PRO A 29 7.25 -16.83 2.96
N LYS A 30 7.19 -17.51 4.12
CA LYS A 30 7.12 -18.97 4.14
C LYS A 30 5.85 -19.44 3.43
N SER A 31 5.97 -20.51 2.66
CA SER A 31 4.81 -21.21 2.09
C SER A 31 4.30 -22.24 3.08
N THR A 32 3.01 -22.22 3.39
CA THR A 32 2.36 -23.26 4.20
C THR A 32 1.81 -24.40 3.35
N THR A 33 1.74 -24.22 2.03
CA THR A 33 1.24 -25.23 1.08
C THR A 33 2.34 -25.99 0.35
N GLY A 34 3.56 -25.43 0.29
CA GLY A 34 4.70 -25.97 -0.45
C GLY A 34 4.68 -25.71 -1.95
N GLN A 35 3.64 -25.08 -2.52
CA GLN A 35 3.52 -24.85 -3.95
C GLN A 35 3.87 -23.42 -4.34
N ILE A 36 5.17 -23.17 -4.56
CA ILE A 36 5.65 -21.89 -5.11
C ILE A 36 5.53 -21.87 -6.63
N VAL A 37 4.86 -20.85 -7.17
CA VAL A 37 4.77 -20.59 -8.61
C VAL A 37 5.45 -19.25 -8.92
N LYS A 38 6.34 -19.25 -9.91
CA LYS A 38 7.15 -18.08 -10.28
C LYS A 38 6.72 -17.57 -11.65
N HIS A 39 6.38 -16.30 -11.71
CA HIS A 39 6.14 -15.54 -12.95
C HIS A 39 7.22 -14.47 -13.09
N ALA A 40 7.20 -13.71 -14.19
CA ALA A 40 8.26 -12.76 -14.51
C ALA A 40 8.42 -11.66 -13.44
N ASN A 41 7.30 -11.20 -12.87
CA ASN A 41 7.26 -10.01 -12.01
C ASN A 41 6.52 -10.21 -10.70
N TYR A 42 6.12 -11.44 -10.39
CA TYR A 42 5.58 -11.80 -9.09
C TYR A 42 5.76 -13.29 -8.84
N ILE A 43 5.77 -13.65 -7.57
CA ILE A 43 5.81 -15.03 -7.09
C ILE A 43 4.59 -15.24 -6.20
N LEU A 44 4.01 -16.43 -6.25
CA LEU A 44 2.89 -16.78 -5.39
C LEU A 44 3.14 -18.12 -4.70
N SER A 45 2.54 -18.29 -3.52
CA SER A 45 2.33 -19.60 -2.91
C SER A 45 0.89 -20.02 -3.14
N TYR A 46 0.69 -21.05 -3.95
CA TYR A 46 -0.64 -21.50 -4.36
C TYR A 46 -1.26 -22.42 -3.31
N SER A 47 -2.55 -22.25 -3.04
CA SER A 47 -3.29 -23.16 -2.18
C SER A 47 -4.39 -23.88 -2.95
N GLU A 48 -4.14 -25.15 -3.28
CA GLU A 48 -5.08 -26.00 -4.00
C GLU A 48 -6.45 -26.08 -3.29
N LYS A 49 -6.42 -26.31 -1.98
CA LYS A 49 -7.63 -26.34 -1.13
C LYS A 49 -8.53 -25.10 -1.32
N HIS A 50 -7.93 -23.95 -1.63
CA HIS A 50 -8.61 -22.68 -1.74
C HIS A 50 -8.73 -22.15 -3.18
N GLU A 51 -8.13 -22.84 -4.16
CA GLU A 51 -8.06 -22.49 -5.59
C GLU A 51 -7.54 -21.07 -5.85
N GLN A 52 -6.66 -20.59 -4.98
CA GLN A 52 -6.07 -19.26 -5.03
C GLN A 52 -4.80 -19.22 -4.17
N PRO A 53 -3.97 -18.17 -4.26
CA PRO A 53 -2.74 -18.13 -3.51
C PRO A 53 -2.99 -17.69 -2.06
N GLU A 54 -2.20 -18.23 -1.13
CA GLU A 54 -2.16 -17.75 0.25
C GLU A 54 -1.38 -16.43 0.37
N TRP A 55 -0.42 -16.21 -0.54
CA TRP A 55 0.28 -14.94 -0.73
C TRP A 55 0.79 -14.79 -2.16
N VAL A 56 0.89 -13.54 -2.60
CA VAL A 56 1.60 -13.06 -3.79
C VAL A 56 2.62 -12.02 -3.34
N ALA A 57 3.86 -12.14 -3.79
CA ALA A 57 4.97 -11.26 -3.44
C ALA A 57 5.65 -10.72 -4.71
N TYR A 58 5.99 -9.43 -4.69
CA TYR A 58 6.64 -8.77 -5.81
C TYR A 58 7.39 -7.49 -5.38
N GLU A 59 8.47 -7.20 -6.10
CA GLU A 59 9.12 -5.90 -6.11
C GLU A 59 8.39 -4.96 -7.08
N LEU A 60 8.24 -3.70 -6.67
CA LEU A 60 7.69 -2.64 -7.51
C LEU A 60 8.65 -1.45 -7.52
N THR A 61 9.23 -1.18 -8.68
CA THR A 61 10.15 -0.07 -8.91
C THR A 61 9.43 1.13 -9.54
N SER A 62 9.96 2.32 -9.29
CA SER A 62 9.52 3.57 -9.94
C SER A 62 9.57 3.49 -11.47
N THR A 63 10.53 2.75 -12.05
CA THR A 63 10.69 2.57 -13.49
C THR A 63 9.59 1.71 -14.12
N GLU A 64 9.05 0.74 -13.38
CA GLU A 64 7.98 -0.16 -13.81
C GLU A 64 6.60 0.52 -13.84
N LEU A 65 6.46 1.71 -13.25
CA LEU A 65 5.22 2.49 -13.27
C LEU A 65 4.96 3.21 -14.60
N THR A 66 5.92 3.18 -15.53
CA THR A 66 5.77 3.79 -16.85
C THR A 66 4.93 2.87 -17.73
N LYS A 67 3.70 3.29 -18.03
CA LYS A 67 2.80 2.53 -18.91
C LYS A 67 3.35 2.40 -20.32
N ARG A 68 3.56 1.16 -20.76
CA ARG A 68 4.00 0.77 -22.13
C ARG A 68 3.03 -0.21 -22.78
N VAL A 69 2.25 -0.92 -21.97
CA VAL A 69 1.31 -1.95 -22.38
C VAL A 69 -0.07 -1.64 -21.82
N SER A 70 -1.08 -1.77 -22.66
CA SER A 70 -2.48 -1.64 -22.26
C SER A 70 -2.99 -2.92 -21.60
N ARG A 71 -3.97 -2.75 -20.72
CA ARG A 71 -4.68 -3.84 -20.08
C ARG A 71 -5.32 -4.76 -21.14
N THR A 72 -5.17 -6.08 -21.00
CA THR A 72 -5.66 -7.06 -21.98
C THR A 72 -6.99 -7.72 -21.60
N ASP A 73 -7.32 -7.79 -20.31
CA ASP A 73 -8.48 -8.54 -19.80
C ASP A 73 -8.50 -10.02 -20.21
N ASP A 74 -7.31 -10.58 -20.49
CA ASP A 74 -7.10 -11.97 -20.93
C ASP A 74 -6.99 -12.93 -19.74
N PHE A 75 -8.08 -13.04 -18.99
CA PHE A 75 -8.18 -13.95 -17.84
C PHE A 75 -8.16 -15.42 -18.29
N ARG A 76 -7.19 -16.18 -17.80
CA ARG A 76 -7.03 -17.59 -18.17
C ARG A 76 -6.43 -18.44 -17.05
N PRO A 77 -6.68 -19.76 -17.03
CA PRO A 77 -6.01 -20.66 -16.11
C PRO A 77 -4.49 -20.52 -16.19
N ASP A 78 -3.82 -20.74 -15.07
CA ASP A 78 -2.37 -20.67 -14.97
C ASP A 78 -1.73 -22.02 -15.33
N PRO A 79 -0.98 -22.12 -16.43
CA PRO A 79 -0.31 -23.36 -16.80
C PRO A 79 0.81 -23.77 -15.84
N ALA A 80 1.30 -22.85 -14.99
CA ALA A 80 2.36 -23.14 -14.03
C ALA A 80 1.86 -23.76 -12.71
N VAL A 81 0.54 -23.78 -12.48
CA VAL A 81 -0.09 -24.48 -11.34
C VAL A 81 -0.28 -25.95 -11.71
N LYS A 82 0.51 -26.84 -11.09
CA LYS A 82 0.57 -28.28 -11.40
C LYS A 82 -0.76 -29.02 -11.33
N THR A 83 -1.62 -28.61 -10.40
CA THR A 83 -2.94 -29.18 -10.13
C THR A 83 -4.05 -28.57 -10.98
N GLY A 84 -3.73 -27.55 -11.76
CA GLY A 84 -4.72 -26.67 -12.39
C GLY A 84 -5.08 -25.51 -11.47
N SER A 85 -5.59 -24.43 -12.06
CA SER A 85 -6.11 -23.29 -11.30
C SER A 85 -7.59 -23.08 -11.58
N ALA A 86 -8.24 -22.26 -10.76
CA ALA A 86 -9.53 -21.66 -11.06
C ALA A 86 -9.64 -21.13 -12.50
N SER A 87 -10.87 -21.06 -13.00
CA SER A 87 -11.22 -20.59 -14.33
C SER A 87 -12.23 -19.44 -14.29
N LEU A 88 -12.47 -18.82 -15.44
CA LEU A 88 -13.53 -17.81 -15.59
C LEU A 88 -14.92 -18.33 -15.20
N ALA A 89 -15.19 -19.61 -15.46
CA ALA A 89 -16.48 -20.23 -15.17
C ALA A 89 -16.76 -20.28 -13.66
N ASP A 90 -15.72 -20.32 -12.82
CA ASP A 90 -15.85 -20.37 -11.37
C ASP A 90 -16.39 -19.06 -10.79
N TYR A 91 -16.13 -17.93 -11.46
CA TYR A 91 -16.55 -16.59 -11.04
C TYR A 91 -17.86 -16.13 -11.70
N LYS A 92 -18.19 -16.69 -12.87
CA LYS A 92 -19.35 -16.25 -13.67
C LYS A 92 -20.65 -16.36 -12.87
N GLY A 93 -21.35 -15.23 -12.74
CA GLY A 93 -22.65 -15.15 -12.05
C GLY A 93 -22.59 -15.36 -10.53
N LYS A 94 -21.40 -15.22 -9.90
CA LYS A 94 -21.23 -15.45 -8.45
C LYS A 94 -21.24 -14.19 -7.59
N GLY A 95 -21.26 -13.01 -8.22
CA GLY A 95 -21.31 -11.71 -7.54
C GLY A 95 -19.96 -11.17 -7.06
N TYR A 96 -18.85 -11.83 -7.40
CA TYR A 96 -17.50 -11.40 -7.07
C TYR A 96 -16.73 -10.97 -8.31
N ASP A 97 -15.90 -9.96 -8.16
CA ASP A 97 -14.89 -9.60 -9.15
C ASP A 97 -13.73 -10.60 -9.11
N ARG A 98 -13.03 -10.71 -10.24
CA ARG A 98 -11.71 -11.36 -10.35
C ARG A 98 -10.66 -10.38 -9.84
N GLY A 99 -10.57 -10.26 -8.51
CA GLY A 99 -9.69 -9.30 -7.84
C GLY A 99 -8.24 -9.72 -7.99
N HIS A 100 -7.40 -8.83 -8.53
CA HIS A 100 -5.97 -9.10 -8.71
C HIS A 100 -5.24 -9.00 -7.38
N LEU A 101 -4.22 -9.85 -7.18
CA LEU A 101 -3.27 -9.72 -6.08
C LEU A 101 -1.98 -9.01 -6.54
N PHE A 102 -1.40 -9.41 -7.67
CA PHE A 102 -0.50 -8.60 -8.49
C PHE A 102 -1.33 -7.77 -9.50
N PRO A 103 -1.45 -6.44 -9.34
CA PRO A 103 -2.33 -5.63 -10.17
C PRO A 103 -1.82 -5.48 -11.60
N ALA A 104 -2.72 -5.52 -12.59
CA ALA A 104 -2.34 -5.30 -14.00
C ALA A 104 -1.67 -3.93 -14.23
N ALA A 105 -2.05 -2.91 -13.44
CA ALA A 105 -1.43 -1.59 -13.49
C ALA A 105 0.04 -1.59 -13.03
N ASP A 106 0.44 -2.55 -12.18
CA ASP A 106 1.80 -2.72 -11.71
C ASP A 106 2.65 -3.50 -12.75
N GLY A 107 2.00 -4.27 -13.64
CA GLY A 107 2.62 -4.95 -14.80
C GLY A 107 2.62 -4.15 -16.11
N CYS A 108 2.28 -2.85 -16.10
CA CYS A 108 2.01 -2.08 -17.32
C CYS A 108 3.24 -1.71 -18.18
N PHE A 109 4.45 -1.98 -17.71
CA PHE A 109 5.71 -1.73 -18.42
C PHE A 109 6.14 -2.89 -19.33
N SER A 110 5.59 -4.10 -19.15
CA SER A 110 6.02 -5.32 -19.85
C SER A 110 4.82 -6.10 -20.36
N LYS A 111 4.90 -6.59 -21.61
CA LYS A 111 3.84 -7.42 -22.20
C LYS A 111 3.68 -8.73 -21.43
N GLN A 112 4.80 -9.29 -20.97
CA GLN A 112 4.82 -10.51 -20.16
C GLN A 112 4.18 -10.26 -18.80
N ALA A 113 4.61 -9.23 -18.06
CA ALA A 113 4.02 -8.90 -16.75
C ALA A 113 2.51 -8.62 -16.86
N MET A 114 2.09 -7.88 -17.89
CA MET A 114 0.68 -7.61 -18.15
C MET A 114 -0.10 -8.90 -18.40
N THR A 115 0.34 -9.77 -19.32
CA THR A 115 -0.42 -10.99 -19.64
C THR A 115 -0.44 -11.99 -18.48
N GLU A 116 0.67 -12.11 -17.73
CA GLU A 116 0.76 -13.00 -16.57
C GLU A 116 -0.06 -12.47 -15.38
N SER A 117 -0.29 -11.14 -15.27
CA SER A 117 -1.17 -10.59 -14.23
C SER A 117 -2.61 -11.06 -14.33
N PHE A 118 -3.02 -11.59 -15.49
CA PHE A 118 -4.36 -12.13 -15.73
C PHE A 118 -4.50 -13.64 -15.50
N TYR A 119 -3.45 -14.32 -15.04
CA TYR A 119 -3.59 -15.70 -14.62
C TYR A 119 -4.57 -15.82 -13.46
N MET A 120 -5.43 -16.84 -13.51
CA MET A 120 -6.43 -17.07 -12.46
C MET A 120 -5.80 -17.49 -11.13
N SER A 121 -4.56 -17.98 -11.12
CA SER A 121 -3.75 -18.18 -9.91
C SER A 121 -3.39 -16.88 -9.19
N ASN A 122 -3.50 -15.72 -9.85
CA ASN A 122 -3.32 -14.38 -9.28
C ASN A 122 -4.66 -13.70 -8.92
N MET A 123 -5.77 -14.44 -9.00
CA MET A 123 -7.11 -13.92 -8.71
C MET A 123 -7.63 -14.40 -7.37
N SER A 124 -8.43 -13.55 -6.74
CA SER A 124 -9.22 -13.91 -5.56
C SER A 124 -10.63 -13.30 -5.64
N PRO A 125 -11.67 -13.97 -5.10
CA PRO A 125 -13.05 -13.46 -5.12
C PRO A 125 -13.25 -12.21 -4.25
N GLN A 126 -13.05 -11.03 -4.84
CA GLN A 126 -13.25 -9.75 -4.16
C GLN A 126 -14.66 -9.21 -4.40
N ALA A 127 -15.30 -8.71 -3.36
CA ALA A 127 -16.55 -7.96 -3.46
C ALA A 127 -16.31 -6.69 -4.30
N PRO A 128 -17.24 -6.32 -5.20
CA PRO A 128 -17.08 -5.14 -6.05
C PRO A 128 -16.78 -3.85 -5.29
N GLU A 129 -17.36 -3.66 -4.10
CA GLU A 129 -17.14 -2.49 -3.24
C GLU A 129 -15.71 -2.41 -2.69
N LEU A 130 -15.09 -3.56 -2.44
CA LEU A 130 -13.67 -3.62 -2.05
C LEU A 130 -12.80 -3.38 -3.29
N ASN A 131 -12.94 -4.23 -4.31
CA ASN A 131 -12.06 -4.29 -5.48
C ASN A 131 -12.00 -2.94 -6.20
N ARG A 132 -13.16 -2.38 -6.53
CA ARG A 132 -13.28 -1.15 -7.32
C ARG A 132 -13.12 0.12 -6.49
N GLY A 133 -13.18 -0.02 -5.16
CA GLY A 133 -13.13 1.07 -4.20
C GLY A 133 -11.84 1.06 -3.40
N ALA A 134 -11.92 0.59 -2.15
CA ALA A 134 -10.87 0.80 -1.17
C ALA A 134 -9.57 0.03 -1.50
N TRP A 135 -9.66 -1.14 -2.14
CA TRP A 135 -8.50 -1.91 -2.58
C TRP A 135 -7.75 -1.22 -3.73
N LYS A 136 -8.46 -0.82 -4.79
CA LYS A 136 -7.92 0.02 -5.86
C LYS A 136 -7.23 1.28 -5.33
N ASN A 137 -7.86 1.98 -4.37
CA ASN A 137 -7.28 3.18 -3.75
C ASN A 137 -6.01 2.89 -2.93
N LEU A 138 -5.90 1.69 -2.35
CA LEU A 138 -4.68 1.23 -1.69
C LEU A 138 -3.59 0.94 -2.73
N GLU A 139 -3.91 0.23 -3.82
CA GLU A 139 -2.95 -0.04 -4.91
C GLU A 139 -2.42 1.26 -5.55
N GLU A 140 -3.27 2.25 -5.76
CA GLU A 140 -2.84 3.58 -6.23
C GLU A 140 -1.86 4.25 -5.25
N GLN A 141 -2.07 4.09 -3.95
CA GLN A 141 -1.17 4.60 -2.94
C GLN A 141 0.17 3.85 -2.92
N VAL A 142 0.14 2.52 -3.09
CA VAL A 142 1.33 1.68 -3.19
C VAL A 142 2.21 2.12 -4.38
N ARG A 143 1.61 2.39 -5.54
CA ARG A 143 2.34 2.96 -6.68
C ARG A 143 2.94 4.34 -6.40
N LYS A 144 2.23 5.21 -5.67
CA LYS A 144 2.79 6.51 -5.25
C LYS A 144 4.00 6.33 -4.33
N TRP A 145 3.95 5.35 -3.43
CA TRP A 145 5.08 5.00 -2.57
C TRP A 145 6.25 4.43 -3.37
N ALA A 146 6.03 3.48 -4.28
CA ALA A 146 7.07 2.96 -5.17
C ALA A 146 7.76 4.08 -5.97
N LYS A 147 6.98 5.05 -6.46
CA LYS A 147 7.53 6.22 -7.17
C LYS A 147 8.40 7.08 -6.26
N LYS A 148 7.97 7.31 -5.02
CA LYS A 148 8.66 8.18 -4.06
C LYS A 148 9.95 7.55 -3.53
N GLU A 149 9.88 6.29 -3.11
CA GLU A 149 11.02 5.57 -2.50
C GLU A 149 11.94 4.97 -3.57
N GLY A 150 11.55 5.04 -4.85
CA GLY A 150 12.28 4.47 -5.98
C GLY A 150 12.03 2.96 -6.16
N LYS A 151 11.85 2.23 -5.05
CA LYS A 151 11.60 0.79 -5.02
C LYS A 151 10.94 0.36 -3.71
N ILE A 152 9.95 -0.53 -3.77
CA ILE A 152 9.31 -1.16 -2.62
C ILE A 152 9.11 -2.65 -2.86
N TYR A 153 8.93 -3.41 -1.79
CA TYR A 153 8.51 -4.80 -1.82
C TYR A 153 7.06 -4.91 -1.32
N VAL A 154 6.25 -5.72 -1.98
CA VAL A 154 4.83 -5.89 -1.67
C VAL A 154 4.55 -7.37 -1.47
N VAL A 155 3.89 -7.70 -0.36
CA VAL A 155 3.29 -9.02 -0.13
C VAL A 155 1.80 -8.82 0.07
N THR A 156 0.97 -9.64 -0.56
CA THR A 156 -0.49 -9.48 -0.46
C THR A 156 -1.20 -10.79 -0.63
N GLY A 157 -2.37 -10.92 0.00
CA GLY A 157 -3.13 -12.15 -0.10
C GLY A 157 -4.45 -12.08 0.66
N PRO A 158 -5.25 -13.15 0.56
CA PRO A 158 -6.46 -13.32 1.34
C PRO A 158 -6.19 -13.92 2.73
N ILE A 159 -7.10 -13.69 3.68
CA ILE A 159 -7.19 -14.52 4.89
C ILE A 159 -8.05 -15.76 4.57
N LEU A 160 -7.38 -16.91 4.42
CA LEU A 160 -8.02 -18.17 3.99
C LEU A 160 -8.55 -19.03 5.14
N SER A 161 -8.10 -18.75 6.37
CA SER A 161 -8.58 -19.40 7.59
C SER A 161 -10.08 -19.10 7.84
N GLY A 162 -10.79 -20.05 8.47
CA GLY A 162 -12.17 -19.87 8.94
C GLY A 162 -13.25 -20.43 8.00
N GLN A 163 -14.51 -20.19 8.37
CA GLN A 163 -15.68 -20.65 7.60
C GLN A 163 -15.97 -19.68 6.44
N ASN A 164 -15.40 -19.99 5.29
CA ASN A 164 -15.54 -19.20 4.08
C ASN A 164 -16.45 -19.89 3.06
N LYS A 165 -17.32 -19.12 2.39
CA LYS A 165 -18.11 -19.60 1.25
C LYS A 165 -17.19 -20.07 0.13
N LYS A 166 -17.63 -21.06 -0.66
CA LYS A 166 -16.95 -21.47 -1.91
C LYS A 166 -17.80 -21.13 -3.13
N ILE A 167 -17.16 -20.82 -4.25
CA ILE A 167 -17.80 -20.53 -5.55
C ILE A 167 -17.19 -21.37 -6.67
N GLY A 168 -17.96 -21.56 -7.75
CA GLY A 168 -17.50 -22.31 -8.91
C GLY A 168 -17.46 -23.82 -8.72
N LYS A 169 -17.05 -24.54 -9.77
CA LYS A 169 -16.91 -26.01 -9.73
C LYS A 169 -15.64 -26.41 -8.99
N ASN A 170 -14.59 -25.61 -9.11
CA ASN A 170 -13.32 -25.85 -8.40
C ASN A 170 -13.42 -25.49 -6.90
N GLY A 171 -14.48 -24.81 -6.46
CA GLY A 171 -14.69 -24.51 -5.05
C GLY A 171 -13.75 -23.42 -4.53
N VAL A 172 -13.59 -22.35 -5.31
CA VAL A 172 -12.78 -21.17 -4.97
C VAL A 172 -13.29 -20.54 -3.69
N THR A 173 -12.41 -20.45 -2.69
CA THR A 173 -12.78 -19.88 -1.39
C THR A 173 -13.03 -18.39 -1.53
N VAL A 174 -14.07 -17.87 -0.90
CA VAL A 174 -14.35 -16.43 -0.81
C VAL A 174 -13.80 -15.93 0.53
N PRO A 175 -12.69 -15.18 0.54
CA PRO A 175 -12.08 -14.69 1.78
C PRO A 175 -12.97 -13.65 2.46
N SER A 176 -12.97 -13.62 3.79
CA SER A 176 -13.65 -12.55 4.54
C SER A 176 -12.83 -11.26 4.63
N LYS A 177 -11.50 -11.35 4.45
CA LYS A 177 -10.56 -10.21 4.52
C LYS A 177 -9.38 -10.43 3.58
N TYR A 178 -8.72 -9.33 3.25
CA TYR A 178 -7.48 -9.28 2.47
C TYR A 178 -6.42 -8.50 3.22
N TYR A 179 -5.17 -8.88 3.03
CA TYR A 179 -4.03 -8.17 3.56
C TYR A 179 -3.08 -7.70 2.47
N LYS A 180 -2.37 -6.60 2.75
CA LYS A 180 -1.26 -6.11 1.93
C LYS A 180 -0.20 -5.52 2.84
N ILE A 181 1.02 -6.02 2.72
CA ILE A 181 2.21 -5.57 3.42
C ILE A 181 3.08 -4.86 2.39
N VAL A 182 3.56 -3.68 2.76
CA VAL A 182 4.46 -2.87 1.93
C VAL A 182 5.71 -2.56 2.72
N TYR A 183 6.85 -2.87 2.14
CA TYR A 183 8.16 -2.71 2.75
C TYR A 183 9.06 -1.83 1.85
N ASP A 184 9.82 -0.90 2.42
CA ASP A 184 10.95 -0.23 1.75
C ASP A 184 12.30 -0.74 2.31
N LEU A 185 13.05 -1.47 1.47
CA LEU A 185 14.32 -2.15 1.78
C LEU A 185 15.56 -1.30 1.48
N THR A 186 15.41 -0.08 0.94
CA THR A 186 16.55 0.66 0.39
C THR A 186 17.32 1.50 1.40
N ASN A 187 16.63 2.04 2.41
CA ASN A 187 17.19 2.99 3.38
C ASN A 187 16.89 2.56 4.81
N THR A 188 16.26 3.43 5.62
CA THR A 188 15.70 3.09 6.92
C THR A 188 14.53 2.14 6.70
N PRO A 189 14.66 0.86 7.10
CA PRO A 189 13.60 -0.11 6.92
C PRO A 189 12.29 0.40 7.51
N LYS A 190 11.25 0.39 6.70
CA LYS A 190 9.91 0.74 7.12
C LYS A 190 8.91 -0.18 6.45
N CYS A 191 7.88 -0.54 7.21
CA CYS A 191 6.85 -1.46 6.77
C CYS A 191 5.48 -0.92 7.17
N VAL A 192 4.46 -1.28 6.40
CA VAL A 192 3.06 -1.05 6.76
C VAL A 192 2.23 -2.21 6.27
N ALA A 193 1.41 -2.76 7.16
CA ALA A 193 0.47 -3.83 6.85
C ALA A 193 -0.97 -3.35 6.97
N PHE A 194 -1.80 -3.72 5.99
CA PHE A 194 -3.23 -3.45 5.93
C PHE A 194 -4.01 -4.75 6.05
N LEU A 195 -5.15 -4.73 6.76
CA LEU A 195 -6.12 -5.81 6.83
C LEU A 195 -7.53 -5.26 6.58
N MET A 196 -8.08 -5.53 5.39
CA MET A 196 -9.32 -4.93 4.91
C MET A 196 -10.43 -5.97 4.76
N PRO A 197 -11.68 -5.67 5.17
CA PRO A 197 -12.80 -6.58 4.95
C PRO A 197 -13.11 -6.76 3.47
N ASN A 198 -13.54 -7.96 3.07
CA ASN A 198 -14.04 -8.25 1.72
C ASN A 198 -15.43 -7.66 1.50
N GLY A 199 -15.48 -6.35 1.34
CA GLY A 199 -16.72 -5.57 1.19
C GLY A 199 -16.47 -4.08 1.43
N LYS A 200 -17.50 -3.38 1.89
CA LYS A 200 -17.42 -1.93 2.13
C LYS A 200 -16.43 -1.59 3.23
N CYS A 201 -15.42 -0.80 2.88
CA CYS A 201 -14.49 -0.18 3.82
C CYS A 201 -14.92 1.26 4.14
N ALA A 202 -15.73 1.46 5.18
CA ALA A 202 -16.31 2.78 5.50
C ALA A 202 -15.37 3.75 6.22
N LYS A 203 -14.33 3.25 6.88
CA LYS A 203 -13.33 4.05 7.60
C LYS A 203 -12.16 4.48 6.70
N PRO A 204 -11.37 5.50 7.09
CA PRO A 204 -10.14 5.86 6.39
C PRO A 204 -9.14 4.70 6.34
N ARG A 205 -8.23 4.71 5.35
CA ARG A 205 -7.21 3.67 5.13
C ARG A 205 -6.40 3.34 6.40
N SER A 206 -6.05 4.36 7.18
CA SER A 206 -5.29 4.21 8.43
C SER A 206 -6.00 3.37 9.49
N SER A 207 -7.33 3.26 9.45
CA SER A 207 -8.11 2.42 10.37
C SER A 207 -7.99 0.92 10.07
N TYR A 208 -7.39 0.53 8.95
CA TYR A 208 -7.16 -0.87 8.57
C TYR A 208 -5.70 -1.28 8.74
N VAL A 209 -4.86 -0.42 9.31
CA VAL A 209 -3.45 -0.74 9.57
C VAL A 209 -3.39 -1.70 10.76
N VAL A 210 -2.58 -2.75 10.62
CA VAL A 210 -2.35 -3.78 11.64
C VAL A 210 -0.85 -4.08 11.74
N SER A 211 -0.44 -4.80 12.79
CA SER A 211 0.88 -5.41 12.87
C SER A 211 1.00 -6.60 11.92
N ILE A 212 2.23 -6.95 11.54
CA ILE A 212 2.50 -8.20 10.83
C ILE A 212 2.24 -9.38 11.76
N ASP A 213 2.60 -9.31 13.05
CA ASP A 213 2.27 -10.34 14.06
C ASP A 213 0.79 -10.75 14.01
N LYS A 214 -0.10 -9.77 13.82
CA LYS A 214 -1.54 -10.03 13.70
C LYS A 214 -1.88 -10.75 12.41
N LEU A 215 -1.21 -10.44 11.31
CA LEU A 215 -1.37 -11.17 10.07
C LEU A 215 -0.86 -12.60 10.22
N GLU A 216 0.31 -12.81 10.81
CA GLU A 216 0.89 -14.14 11.06
C GLU A 216 -0.03 -15.00 11.92
N ALA A 217 -0.58 -14.43 12.99
CA ALA A 217 -1.56 -15.12 13.84
C ALA A 217 -2.84 -15.51 13.09
N LEU A 218 -3.23 -14.77 12.05
CA LEU A 218 -4.41 -15.06 11.23
C LEU A 218 -4.12 -16.03 10.08
N THR A 219 -2.90 -16.05 9.55
CA THR A 219 -2.55 -16.81 8.35
C THR A 219 -1.74 -18.07 8.64
N GLY A 220 -0.99 -18.10 9.75
CA GLY A 220 0.07 -19.09 9.99
C GLY A 220 1.29 -18.91 9.08
N ILE A 221 1.39 -17.80 8.35
CA ILE A 221 2.52 -17.47 7.47
C ILE A 221 3.51 -16.62 8.26
N ASP A 222 4.78 -17.02 8.19
CA ASP A 222 5.93 -16.21 8.59
C ASP A 222 6.34 -15.34 7.38
N PHE A 223 6.17 -14.01 7.48
CA PHE A 223 6.21 -13.14 6.29
C PHE A 223 7.61 -12.72 5.84
N PHE A 224 8.58 -12.60 6.75
CA PHE A 224 9.91 -12.10 6.41
C PHE A 224 11.05 -12.89 7.08
N PRO A 225 11.04 -14.24 6.98
CA PRO A 225 11.93 -15.15 7.73
C PRO A 225 13.43 -14.97 7.45
N ALA A 226 13.78 -14.22 6.40
CA ALA A 226 15.15 -13.94 6.01
C ALA A 226 15.72 -12.68 6.67
N LEU A 227 14.89 -11.89 7.36
CA LEU A 227 15.35 -10.75 8.14
C LEU A 227 16.02 -11.25 9.43
N PRO A 228 17.03 -10.54 9.96
CA PRO A 228 17.54 -10.83 11.28
C PRO A 228 16.43 -10.67 12.34
N ASP A 229 16.32 -11.60 13.28
CA ASP A 229 15.25 -11.64 14.29
C ASP A 229 15.00 -10.29 14.98
N ALA A 230 16.07 -9.55 15.31
CA ALA A 230 15.93 -8.25 15.98
C ALA A 230 15.28 -7.17 15.09
N VAL A 231 15.48 -7.25 13.77
CA VAL A 231 14.86 -6.36 12.78
C VAL A 231 13.43 -6.79 12.53
N GLU A 232 13.21 -8.09 12.32
CA GLU A 232 11.91 -8.72 12.13
C GLU A 232 10.97 -8.41 13.30
N ASN A 233 11.31 -8.83 14.53
CA ASN A 233 10.49 -8.61 15.73
C ASN A 233 10.11 -7.13 15.95
N ARG A 234 11.05 -6.20 15.70
CA ARG A 234 10.78 -4.77 15.85
C ARG A 234 9.79 -4.29 14.80
N MET A 235 9.96 -4.72 13.56
CA MET A 235 9.13 -4.31 12.45
C MET A 235 7.72 -4.89 12.59
N GLU A 236 7.63 -6.18 12.90
CA GLU A 236 6.38 -6.92 12.83
C GLU A 236 5.38 -6.50 13.90
N ALA A 237 5.88 -6.05 15.05
CA ALA A 237 5.10 -5.45 16.12
C ALA A 237 4.49 -4.07 15.77
N GLN A 238 4.96 -3.39 14.71
CA GLN A 238 4.47 -2.05 14.37
C GLN A 238 3.08 -2.08 13.72
N SER A 239 2.15 -1.32 14.28
CA SER A 239 0.78 -1.16 13.73
C SER A 239 0.50 0.28 13.28
N THR A 240 1.51 0.99 12.77
CA THR A 240 1.38 2.41 12.38
C THR A 240 1.86 2.64 10.95
N MET A 241 1.41 3.74 10.33
CA MET A 241 1.93 4.19 9.02
C MET A 241 3.21 5.03 9.14
N SER A 242 4.01 4.81 10.18
CA SER A 242 5.23 5.59 10.43
C SER A 242 6.15 5.53 9.21
N GLY A 243 6.65 6.68 8.74
CA GLY A 243 7.49 6.78 7.55
C GLY A 243 6.77 6.68 6.19
N TRP A 244 5.48 6.30 6.17
CA TRP A 244 4.65 6.18 4.95
C TRP A 244 3.67 7.35 4.77
N THR A 245 3.36 8.07 5.85
CA THR A 245 2.68 9.35 5.76
C THR A 245 3.64 10.37 5.18
N THR A 246 3.26 11.04 4.08
CA THR A 246 3.80 12.38 3.84
C THR A 246 3.52 13.18 5.09
N SER A 247 4.54 13.77 5.70
CA SER A 247 4.32 14.97 6.49
C SER A 247 3.67 15.96 5.53
N THR A 248 2.34 15.96 5.49
CA THR A 248 1.64 17.21 5.33
C THR A 248 1.96 17.92 6.64
N THR A 249 3.14 18.54 6.70
CA THR A 249 3.21 19.87 7.26
C THR A 249 2.21 20.67 6.43
N PHE A 250 0.93 20.58 6.81
CA PHE A 250 0.31 21.79 7.23
C PHE A 250 1.28 22.35 8.26
N SER A 251 2.22 23.16 7.78
CA SER A 251 2.37 24.46 8.38
C SER A 251 0.94 24.96 8.44
N SER A 252 0.30 24.66 9.57
CA SER A 252 -0.46 25.68 10.24
C SER A 252 0.55 26.83 10.28
N SER A 253 0.55 27.63 9.21
CA SER A 253 0.60 29.06 9.39
C SER A 253 -0.29 29.24 10.58
N LYS A 254 0.33 29.54 11.72
CA LYS A 254 -0.39 29.89 12.93
C LYS A 254 -1.42 30.86 12.39
N LYS A 255 -2.70 30.43 12.35
CA LYS A 255 -3.79 31.38 12.34
C LYS A 255 -3.48 32.11 13.62
N THR A 256 -2.86 33.27 13.48
CA THR A 256 -2.61 34.21 14.53
C THR A 256 -3.96 34.34 15.17
N THR A 257 -4.13 33.66 16.29
CA THR A 257 -5.32 33.82 17.10
C THR A 257 -5.36 35.33 17.30
N PRO A 258 -6.44 36.05 16.94
CA PRO A 258 -6.51 37.45 17.26
C PRO A 258 -6.21 37.53 18.76
N ALA A 259 -5.17 38.30 19.11
CA ALA A 259 -4.73 38.45 20.48
C ALA A 259 -5.99 38.64 21.33
N LYS A 260 -6.20 37.78 22.33
CA LYS A 260 -7.29 37.94 23.30
C LYS A 260 -7.27 39.41 23.69
N ARG A 261 -8.29 40.18 23.31
CA ARG A 261 -8.47 41.56 23.78
C ARG A 261 -8.33 41.49 25.28
N ALA A 262 -7.30 42.12 25.83
CA ALA A 262 -7.13 42.21 27.27
C ALA A 262 -8.45 42.73 27.85
N GLY A 263 -9.08 41.93 28.71
CA GLY A 263 -10.29 42.34 29.41
C GLY A 263 -10.00 43.64 30.16
N SER A 264 -10.95 44.58 30.16
CA SER A 264 -10.76 45.77 30.97
C SER A 264 -10.67 45.39 32.44
N VAL A 265 -9.71 45.96 33.16
CA VAL A 265 -9.50 45.75 34.59
C VAL A 265 -9.90 47.02 35.36
N ARG A 266 -10.27 46.89 36.64
CA ARG A 266 -10.62 48.05 37.47
C ARG A 266 -9.40 48.93 37.72
N CYS A 267 -9.56 50.24 37.59
CA CYS A 267 -8.52 51.23 37.81
C CYS A 267 -7.88 51.09 39.21
N LYS A 268 -6.57 51.26 39.28
CA LYS A 268 -5.78 51.13 40.52
C LYS A 268 -5.73 52.43 41.35
N ALA A 269 -6.05 53.59 40.76
CA ALA A 269 -5.97 54.88 41.45
C ALA A 269 -7.12 55.11 42.45
N LYS A 270 -6.93 56.06 43.36
CA LYS A 270 -7.96 56.58 44.29
C LYS A 270 -8.38 57.99 43.86
N THR A 271 -9.66 58.32 44.05
CA THR A 271 -10.21 59.63 43.70
C THR A 271 -9.64 60.71 44.63
N LYS A 272 -9.09 61.79 44.06
CA LYS A 272 -8.44 62.88 44.83
C LYS A 272 -9.36 63.54 45.87
N LYS A 273 -10.67 63.56 45.63
CA LYS A 273 -11.66 64.22 46.50
C LYS A 273 -12.10 63.39 47.72
N THR A 274 -12.06 62.06 47.62
CA THR A 274 -12.64 61.18 48.66
C THR A 274 -11.71 60.05 49.10
N GLY A 275 -10.53 59.90 48.49
CA GLY A 275 -9.56 58.84 48.82
C GLY A 275 -10.03 57.41 48.48
N ASN A 276 -11.22 57.27 47.91
CA ASN A 276 -11.80 55.97 47.60
C ASN A 276 -11.28 55.41 46.29
N ARG A 277 -11.25 54.08 46.16
CA ARG A 277 -10.76 53.41 44.96
C ARG A 277 -11.61 53.76 43.74
N CYS A 278 -10.95 54.13 42.65
CA CYS A 278 -11.59 54.45 41.38
C CYS A 278 -12.36 53.23 40.84
N LYS A 279 -13.62 53.45 40.47
CA LYS A 279 -14.51 52.38 39.98
C LYS A 279 -14.45 52.18 38.47
N ASN A 280 -13.78 53.07 37.73
CA ASN A 280 -13.68 53.01 36.27
C ASN A 280 -12.85 51.82 35.81
N MET A 281 -13.21 51.26 34.65
CA MET A 281 -12.50 50.17 34.01
C MET A 281 -11.49 50.73 33.00
N THR A 282 -10.36 50.05 32.82
CA THR A 282 -9.31 50.46 31.89
C THR A 282 -8.68 49.28 31.19
N LYS A 283 -8.21 49.52 29.96
CA LYS A 283 -7.38 48.59 29.18
C LYS A 283 -5.92 49.07 29.11
N ASN A 284 -5.59 50.20 29.74
CA ASN A 284 -4.23 50.72 29.79
C ASN A 284 -3.32 49.74 30.57
N PRO A 285 -2.14 49.36 30.03
CA PRO A 285 -1.20 48.45 30.69
C PRO A 285 -0.77 48.88 32.10
N LYS A 286 -0.71 50.19 32.37
CA LYS A 286 -0.40 50.76 33.70
C LYS A 286 -1.55 50.56 34.71
N GLY A 287 -2.76 50.20 34.25
CA GLY A 287 -3.93 49.99 35.11
C GLY A 287 -4.61 51.28 35.58
N LEU A 288 -4.39 52.39 34.87
CA LEU A 288 -5.01 53.70 35.12
C LEU A 288 -6.10 54.00 34.08
N CYS A 289 -7.23 54.57 34.50
CA CYS A 289 -8.28 55.00 33.57
C CYS A 289 -7.96 56.41 33.06
N HIS A 290 -8.67 56.87 32.03
CA HIS A 290 -8.46 58.19 31.40
C HIS A 290 -8.51 59.40 32.36
N VAL A 291 -9.05 59.24 33.57
CA VAL A 291 -9.10 60.29 34.60
C VAL A 291 -7.79 60.36 35.41
N HIS A 292 -6.97 59.30 35.36
CA HIS A 292 -5.76 59.12 36.18
C HIS A 292 -4.52 58.75 35.35
N ASP A 293 -4.64 58.68 34.03
CA ASP A 293 -3.55 58.38 33.10
C ASP A 293 -2.80 59.66 32.69
#